data_AF-A0A7C1JPF1-F1
#
_entry.id   AF-A0A7C1JPF1-F1
#
_cell.length_a   1.000
_cell.length_b   1.000
_cell.length_c   1.000
_cell.angle_alpha   90.00
_cell.angle_beta   90.00
_cell.angle_gamma   90.00
#
_symmetry.space_group_name_H-M   'P 1'
#
loop_
_entity.id
_entity.type
_entity.pdbx_description
1 polymer ?
#
loop_
_entity_poly.entity_id
_entity_poly.type
_entity_poly.pdbx_seq_one_letter_code
_entity_poly.pdbx_strand_id
1 'polypeptide(L)'
;WLIPQMVAAYQRLHKLGFAHSVEAWYQGQLAGGVYGVAIGGFFSAESMFYRVSSASNVALVSLVEHLRQRGYVLLDIQQLTPHTARLGAIEIPRQQYLYRLAEALELPVSFS
;
A
#
# COMPACT_ATOMS: atom_id res chain seq x y z
N TRP A 1 6.33 12.51 12.21
CA TRP A 1 5.24 12.79 11.27
C TRP A 1 3.95 12.12 11.73
N LEU A 2 3.93 10.83 12.10
CA LEU A 2 2.74 10.10 12.63
C LEU A 2 2.23 10.61 14.00
N ILE A 3 1.56 11.76 14.00
CA ILE A 3 0.91 12.36 15.16
C ILE A 3 -0.42 11.66 15.50
N PRO A 4 -0.93 11.76 16.74
CA PRO A 4 -2.17 11.08 17.15
C PRO A 4 -3.38 11.36 16.25
N GLN A 5 -3.48 12.58 15.71
CA GLN A 5 -4.54 12.98 14.80
C GLN A 5 -4.53 12.18 13.49
N MET A 6 -3.34 11.87 12.96
CA MET A 6 -3.24 11.03 11.76
C MET A 6 -3.60 9.59 12.06
N VAL A 7 -3.18 9.05 13.20
CA VAL A 7 -3.60 7.70 13.63
C VAL A 7 -5.12 7.60 13.68
N ALA A 8 -5.79 8.59 14.29
CA ALA A 8 -7.25 8.63 14.35
C ALA A 8 -7.89 8.74 12.94
N ALA A 9 -7.30 9.51 12.03
CA ALA A 9 -7.78 9.63 10.67
C ALA A 9 -7.69 8.29 9.90
N TYR A 10 -6.56 7.58 9.94
CA TYR A 10 -6.43 6.28 9.28
C TYR A 10 -7.30 5.21 9.94
N GLN A 11 -7.48 5.22 11.27
CA GLN A 11 -8.43 4.34 11.95
C GLN A 11 -9.87 4.59 11.47
N ARG A 12 -10.24 5.86 11.26
CA ARG A 12 -11.55 6.20 10.69
C ARG A 12 -11.67 5.71 9.24
N LEU A 13 -10.66 5.94 8.41
CA LEU A 13 -10.64 5.44 7.03
C LEU A 13 -10.71 3.91 6.97
N HIS A 14 -10.07 3.20 7.91
CA HIS A 14 -10.15 1.75 8.01
C HIS A 14 -11.58 1.29 8.32
N LYS A 15 -12.24 1.92 9.31
CA LYS A 15 -13.66 1.65 9.62
C LYS A 15 -14.60 1.94 8.46
N LEU A 16 -14.25 2.89 7.60
CA LEU A 16 -15.01 3.24 6.39
C LEU A 16 -14.67 2.33 5.20
N GLY A 17 -13.74 1.39 5.34
CA GLY A 17 -13.33 0.47 4.28
C GLY A 17 -12.36 1.04 3.25
N PHE A 18 -11.73 2.18 3.53
CA PHE A 18 -10.75 2.81 2.64
C PHE A 18 -9.31 2.49 3.01
N ALA A 19 -8.99 2.37 4.30
CA ALA A 19 -7.62 2.05 4.74
C ALA A 19 -7.47 0.57 5.08
N HIS A 20 -6.36 -0.04 4.65
CA HIS A 20 -6.09 -1.46 4.84
C HIS A 20 -4.65 -1.70 5.27
N SER A 21 -4.44 -2.76 6.06
CA SER A 21 -3.13 -3.27 6.43
C SER A 21 -2.91 -4.67 5.87
N VAL A 22 -1.65 -4.97 5.55
CA VAL A 22 -1.17 -6.33 5.29
C VAL A 22 -0.04 -6.60 6.27
N GLU A 23 -0.17 -7.71 7.00
CA GLU A 23 0.65 -8.01 8.17
C GLU A 23 1.44 -9.30 7.94
N ALA A 24 2.73 -9.26 8.27
CA ALA A 24 3.59 -10.43 8.29
C ALA A 24 3.73 -10.91 9.74
N TRP A 25 3.41 -12.19 9.97
CA TRP A 25 3.48 -12.83 11.27
C TRP A 25 4.57 -13.91 11.29
N TYR A 26 5.39 -13.94 12.34
CA TYR A 26 6.43 -14.94 12.54
C TYR A 26 6.37 -15.46 13.98
N GLN A 27 6.23 -16.77 14.14
CA GLN A 27 6.12 -17.42 15.47
C GLN A 27 5.05 -16.78 16.38
N GLY A 28 3.89 -16.45 15.80
CA GLY A 28 2.77 -15.82 16.52
C GLY A 28 2.97 -14.34 16.88
N GLN A 29 4.04 -13.70 16.40
CA GLN A 29 4.33 -12.30 16.65
C GLN A 29 4.22 -11.48 15.36
N LEU A 30 3.74 -10.24 15.49
CA LEU A 30 3.71 -9.28 14.40
C LEU A 30 5.15 -8.91 14.02
N ALA A 31 5.62 -9.44 12.88
CA ALA A 31 6.99 -9.34 12.41
C ALA A 31 7.20 -8.13 11.48
N GLY A 32 6.14 -7.62 10.85
CA GLY A 32 6.17 -6.44 9.99
C GLY A 32 4.82 -6.20 9.33
N GLY A 33 4.73 -5.13 8.54
CA GLY A 33 3.52 -4.84 7.80
C GLY A 33 3.62 -3.60 6.93
N VAL A 34 2.61 -3.41 6.10
CA VAL A 34 2.37 -2.22 5.28
C VAL A 34 0.92 -1.81 5.46
N TYR A 35 0.65 -0.51 5.49
CA TYR A 35 -0.72 0.00 5.43
C TYR A 35 -0.85 1.09 4.39
N GLY A 36 -2.08 1.26 3.90
CA GLY A 36 -2.37 2.21 2.84
C GLY A 36 -3.86 2.47 2.65
N VAL A 37 -4.16 3.25 1.63
CA VAL A 37 -5.53 3.63 1.25
C VAL A 37 -5.85 3.06 -0.13
N ALA A 38 -7.01 2.41 -0.25
CA ALA A 38 -7.51 1.83 -1.49
C ALA A 38 -8.73 2.62 -1.98
N ILE A 39 -8.71 3.04 -3.25
CA ILE A 39 -9.84 3.71 -3.92
C ILE A 39 -9.90 3.23 -5.36
N GLY A 40 -11.01 2.60 -5.76
CA GLY A 40 -11.11 1.94 -7.06
C GLY A 40 -9.96 0.96 -7.28
N GLY A 41 -9.30 1.03 -8.43
CA GLY A 41 -8.09 0.27 -8.78
C GLY A 41 -6.76 0.91 -8.37
N PHE A 42 -6.78 1.92 -7.49
CA PHE A 42 -5.60 2.60 -6.95
C PHE A 42 -5.35 2.23 -5.48
N PHE A 43 -4.09 2.01 -5.13
CA PHE A 43 -3.62 1.85 -3.74
C PHE A 43 -2.44 2.78 -3.44
N SER A 44 -2.56 3.62 -2.39
CA SER A 44 -1.45 4.41 -1.83
C SER A 44 -0.86 3.67 -0.63
N ALA A 45 0.38 3.19 -0.72
CA ALA A 45 1.09 2.56 0.38
C ALA A 45 1.77 3.60 1.26
N GLU A 46 1.18 3.95 2.40
CA GLU A 46 1.57 5.09 3.22
C GLU A 46 2.82 4.85 4.06
N SER A 47 2.94 3.64 4.63
CA SER A 47 4.11 3.28 5.41
C SER A 47 4.24 1.77 5.59
N MET A 48 5.46 1.35 5.88
CA MET A 48 5.79 -0.04 6.20
C MET A 48 6.76 -0.09 7.39
N PHE A 49 6.69 -1.17 8.15
CA PHE A 49 7.62 -1.43 9.26
C PHE A 49 8.01 -2.90 9.29
N TYR A 50 9.12 -3.19 9.94
CA TYR A 50 9.53 -4.55 10.27
C TYR A 50 10.15 -4.59 11.67
N ARG A 51 10.01 -5.74 12.32
CA ARG A 51 10.67 -6.16 13.56
C ARG A 51 11.59 -7.36 13.32
N VAL A 52 11.30 -8.14 12.30
CA VAL A 52 12.16 -9.23 11.78
C VAL A 52 12.60 -8.86 10.38
N SER A 53 13.87 -9.08 10.06
CA SER A 53 14.42 -8.80 8.73
C SER A 53 13.55 -9.39 7.62
N SER A 54 13.33 -8.60 6.56
CA SER A 54 12.51 -8.94 5.39
C SER A 54 11.00 -9.11 5.63
N ALA A 55 10.48 -9.00 6.85
CA ALA A 55 9.05 -9.15 7.10
C ALA A 55 8.19 -8.12 6.35
N SER A 56 8.67 -6.87 6.23
CA SER A 56 7.98 -5.84 5.45
C SER A 56 7.99 -6.12 3.94
N ASN A 57 8.98 -6.85 3.42
CA ASN A 57 9.02 -7.28 2.02
C ASN A 57 7.98 -8.35 1.77
N VAL A 58 7.83 -9.31 2.68
CA VAL A 58 6.78 -10.33 2.61
C VAL A 58 5.42 -9.66 2.58
N ALA A 59 5.16 -8.72 3.50
CA ALA A 59 3.90 -7.97 3.52
C ALA A 59 3.66 -7.19 2.20
N LEU A 60 4.70 -6.54 1.65
CA LEU A 60 4.58 -5.81 0.38
C LEU A 60 4.32 -6.73 -0.82
N VAL A 61 4.99 -7.89 -0.90
CA VAL A 61 4.75 -8.88 -1.97
C VAL A 61 3.32 -9.40 -1.88
N SER A 62 2.86 -9.79 -0.68
CA SER A 62 1.48 -10.23 -0.47
C SER A 62 0.47 -9.15 -0.81
N LEU A 63 0.75 -7.88 -0.50
CA LEU A 63 -0.06 -6.74 -0.93
C LEU A 63 -0.13 -6.68 -2.46
N VAL A 64 1.01 -6.71 -3.16
CA VAL A 64 1.04 -6.63 -4.64
C VAL A 64 0.28 -7.79 -5.28
N GLU A 65 0.41 -9.00 -4.76
CA GLU A 65 -0.32 -10.17 -5.25
C GLU A 65 -1.83 -10.00 -5.05
N HIS A 66 -2.26 -9.57 -3.86
CA HIS A 66 -3.67 -9.30 -3.57
C HIS A 66 -4.25 -8.22 -4.50
N LEU A 67 -3.54 -7.10 -4.66
CA LEU A 67 -3.94 -6.00 -5.53
C LEU A 67 -4.10 -6.48 -6.99
N ARG A 68 -3.16 -7.28 -7.50
CA ARG A 68 -3.25 -7.84 -8.86
C ARG A 68 -4.46 -8.77 -9.02
N GLN A 69 -4.70 -9.66 -8.06
CA GLN A 69 -5.84 -10.59 -8.10
C GLN A 69 -7.18 -9.86 -8.10
N ARG A 70 -7.24 -8.69 -7.44
CA ARG A 70 -8.42 -7.83 -7.40
C ARG A 70 -8.59 -6.93 -8.62
N GLY A 71 -7.55 -6.78 -9.46
CA GLY A 71 -7.59 -5.92 -10.65
C GLY A 71 -7.17 -4.48 -10.39
N TYR A 72 -6.43 -4.20 -9.32
CA TYR A 72 -5.77 -2.90 -9.14
C TYR A 72 -4.68 -2.72 -10.20
N VAL A 73 -4.54 -1.48 -10.67
CA VAL A 73 -3.64 -1.13 -11.78
C VAL A 73 -2.56 -0.14 -11.36
N LEU A 74 -2.68 0.48 -10.19
CA LEU A 74 -1.73 1.47 -9.69
C LEU A 74 -1.47 1.30 -8.20
N LEU A 75 -0.21 1.03 -7.85
CA LEU A 75 0.31 1.08 -6.48
C LEU A 75 1.29 2.25 -6.40
N ASP A 76 0.96 3.26 -5.59
CA ASP A 76 1.83 4.39 -5.28
C ASP A 76 2.61 4.14 -3.98
N ILE A 77 3.92 4.32 -4.05
CA ILE A 77 4.87 4.19 -2.93
C ILE A 77 5.50 5.55 -2.54
N GLN A 78 4.98 6.64 -3.10
CA GLN A 78 5.34 8.06 -2.99
C GLN A 78 6.78 8.42 -3.37
N GLN A 79 7.78 7.76 -2.80
CA GLN A 79 9.19 8.04 -3.03
C GLN A 79 9.93 6.75 -3.39
N LEU A 80 10.63 6.81 -4.53
CA LEU A 80 11.51 5.72 -4.94
C LEU A 80 12.73 5.67 -4.01
N THR A 81 13.05 4.48 -3.52
CA THR A 81 14.26 4.22 -2.73
C THR A 81 15.05 3.10 -3.40
N PRO A 82 16.35 2.94 -3.14
CA PRO A 82 17.11 1.80 -3.65
C PRO A 82 16.48 0.44 -3.30
N HIS A 83 15.82 0.38 -2.13
CA HIS A 83 15.11 -0.82 -1.69
C HIS A 83 13.87 -1.11 -2.55
N THR A 84 12.99 -0.13 -2.72
CA THR A 84 11.76 -0.31 -3.51
C THR A 84 12.04 -0.45 -5.01
N ALA A 85 13.11 0.17 -5.53
CA ALA A 85 13.59 -0.04 -6.90
C ALA A 85 13.98 -1.51 -7.15
N ARG A 86 14.66 -2.17 -6.21
CA ARG A 86 14.99 -3.60 -6.31
C ARG A 86 13.76 -4.51 -6.30
N LEU A 87 12.64 -4.02 -5.78
CA LEU A 87 11.35 -4.70 -5.80
C LEU A 87 10.52 -4.38 -7.06
N GLY A 88 11.09 -3.62 -8.01
CA GLY A 88 10.46 -3.31 -9.29
C GLY A 88 9.68 -2.00 -9.32
N ALA A 89 9.76 -1.16 -8.27
CA ALA A 89 9.20 0.18 -8.34
C ALA A 89 9.98 1.04 -9.34
N ILE A 90 9.25 1.88 -10.06
CA ILE A 90 9.81 2.80 -11.06
C ILE A 90 9.31 4.21 -10.78
N GLU A 91 10.09 5.20 -11.17
CA GLU A 91 9.63 6.58 -11.24
C GLU A 91 9.01 6.85 -12.63
N ILE A 92 7.92 7.59 -12.65
CA ILE A 92 7.25 8.01 -13.89
C ILE A 92 7.03 9.53 -13.85
N PRO A 93 6.98 10.21 -15.02
CA PRO A 93 6.64 11.62 -15.05
C PRO A 93 5.29 11.91 -14.38
N ARG A 94 5.20 13.01 -13.64
CA ARG A 94 3.97 13.42 -12.93
C ARG A 94 2.72 13.41 -13.82
N GLN A 95 2.84 13.86 -15.07
CA GLN A 95 1.71 13.85 -16.01
C GLN A 95 1.22 12.43 -16.31
N GLN A 96 2.13 11.47 -16.46
CA GLN A 96 1.79 10.06 -16.66
C GLN A 96 1.16 9.46 -15.40
N TYR A 97 1.67 9.81 -14.21
CA TYR A 97 1.07 9.40 -12.94
C TYR A 97 -0.38 9.87 -12.81
N LEU A 98 -0.65 11.16 -13.06
CA LEU A 98 -1.98 11.73 -12.96
C LEU A 98 -2.97 11.10 -13.95
N TYR A 99 -2.52 10.78 -15.17
CA TYR A 99 -3.33 10.06 -16.14
C TYR A 99 -3.71 8.65 -15.63
N ARG A 100 -2.73 7.87 -15.17
CA ARG A 100 -2.96 6.52 -14.63
C ARG A 100 -3.82 6.55 -13.37
N LEU A 101 -3.66 7.56 -12.52
CA LEU A 101 -4.46 7.74 -11.32
C LEU A 101 -5.93 7.98 -11.69
N ALA A 102 -6.20 8.86 -12.65
CA ALA A 102 -7.56 9.12 -13.11
C ALA A 102 -8.22 7.85 -13.64
N GLU A 103 -7.52 7.05 -14.47
CA GLU A 103 -8.04 5.76 -14.94
C GLU A 103 -8.29 4.77 -13.79
N ALA A 104 -7.36 4.67 -12.85
CA ALA A 104 -7.44 3.72 -11.74
C ALA A 104 -8.63 4.01 -10.81
N LEU A 105 -8.93 5.28 -10.55
CA LEU A 105 -10.03 5.70 -9.66
C LEU A 105 -11.42 5.33 -10.19
N GLU A 106 -11.57 5.19 -11.51
CA GLU A 106 -12.84 4.81 -12.14
C GLU A 106 -13.08 3.29 -12.16
N LEU A 107 -12.09 2.47 -11.78
CA LEU A 107 -12.24 1.02 -11.80
C LEU A 107 -13.14 0.54 -10.65
N PRO A 108 -14.15 -0.31 -10.92
CA PRO A 108 -15.09 -0.81 -9.91
C PRO A 108 -14.50 -1.99 -9.12
N VAL A 109 -13.36 -1.74 -8.46
CA VAL A 109 -12.60 -2.73 -7.69
C VAL A 109 -12.62 -2.35 -6.20
N SER A 110 -12.68 -3.36 -5.33
CA SER A 110 -12.58 -3.22 -3.88
C SER A 110 -11.45 -4.07 -3.29
N PHE A 111 -10.90 -3.60 -2.17
CA PHE A 111 -9.82 -4.31 -1.47
C PHE A 111 -10.34 -5.56 -0.75
N SER A 112 -11.50 -5.43 -0.09
CA SER A 112 -12.22 -6.51 0.61
C SER A 112 -13.05 -7.36 -0.33
#